data_AF-A0A1T4XBU2-F1
#
_entry.id   AF-A0A1T4XBU2-F1
#
_cell.length_a   1.000
_cell.length_b   1.000
_cell.length_c   1.000
_cell.angle_alpha   90.00
_cell.angle_beta   90.00
_cell.angle_gamma   90.00
#
_symmetry.space_group_name_H-M   'P 1'
#
loop_
_entity.id
_entity.type
_entity.pdbx_description
1 polymer ?
#
loop_
_entity_poly.entity_id
_entity_poly.type
_entity_poly.pdbx_seq_one_letter_code
_entity_poly.pdbx_strand_id
1 'polypeptide(L)'
;MTVTLKTEFDAVLEPLGKDAAEFFLAASLYHAQKISFAAAAALACLSFKEFLFRLREHFGRGLIVTDEIIEEDLETVAELLAEQA
;
A
#
# COMPACT_ATOMS: atom_id res chain seq x y z
N MET A 1 -5.02 3.42 13.41
CA MET A 1 -3.65 3.43 13.99
C MET A 1 -3.19 4.87 13.98
N THR A 2 -2.70 5.45 15.08
CA THR A 2 -2.25 6.85 15.10
C THR A 2 -0.73 6.87 15.01
N VAL A 3 -0.19 7.24 13.86
CA VAL A 3 1.25 7.41 13.66
C VAL A 3 1.59 8.83 14.08
N THR A 4 2.32 9.00 15.18
CA THR A 4 2.85 10.32 15.56
C THR A 4 4.17 10.55 14.84
N LEU A 5 4.12 11.33 13.76
CA LEU A 5 5.31 11.75 13.04
C LEU A 5 5.98 12.95 13.71
N LYS A 6 7.26 13.16 13.41
CA LYS A 6 7.92 14.42 13.73
C LYS A 6 7.30 15.53 12.88
N THR A 7 7.11 16.70 13.48
CA THR A 7 6.52 17.89 12.84
C THR A 7 7.26 18.32 11.57
N GLU A 8 8.55 18.00 11.45
CA GLU A 8 9.35 18.24 10.23
C GLU A 8 8.78 17.53 8.99
N PHE A 9 8.05 16.43 9.16
CA PHE A 9 7.41 15.71 8.07
C PHE A 9 6.08 16.32 7.63
N ASP A 10 5.45 17.16 8.45
CA ASP A 10 4.13 17.73 8.14
C ASP A 10 4.21 18.55 6.83
N ALA A 11 5.24 19.39 6.70
CA ALA A 11 5.45 20.20 5.49
C ALA A 11 5.78 19.37 4.24
N VAL A 12 6.35 18.17 4.41
CA VAL A 12 6.69 17.27 3.30
C VAL A 12 5.48 16.45 2.87
N LEU A 13 4.61 16.08 3.83
CA LEU A 13 3.45 15.22 3.61
C LEU A 13 2.18 15.98 3.25
N GLU A 14 2.03 17.23 3.69
CA GLU A 14 0.90 18.11 3.35
C GLU A 14 0.59 18.14 1.83
N PRO A 15 1.57 18.32 0.92
CA PRO A 15 1.29 18.31 -0.52
C PRO A 15 0.91 16.92 -1.07
N LEU A 16 1.21 15.84 -0.34
CA LEU A 16 0.93 14.46 -0.73
C LEU A 16 -0.44 13.97 -0.20
N GLY A 17 -1.10 14.79 0.62
CA GLY A 17 -2.45 14.58 1.11
C GLY A 17 -2.53 14.10 2.56
N LYS A 18 -3.75 14.13 3.08
CA LYS A 18 -4.06 13.95 4.51
C LYS A 18 -3.61 12.61 5.12
N ASP A 19 -3.55 11.55 4.31
CA ASP A 19 -3.21 10.18 4.74
C ASP A 19 -1.89 9.69 4.11
N ALA A 20 -1.03 10.63 3.72
CA ALA A 20 0.26 10.30 3.11
C ALA A 20 1.17 9.52 4.07
N ALA A 21 1.14 9.85 5.36
CA ALA A 21 1.92 9.17 6.38
C ALA A 21 1.63 7.66 6.44
N GLU A 22 0.35 7.32 6.53
CA GLU A 22 -0.17 5.96 6.57
C GLU A 22 0.16 5.21 5.29
N PHE A 23 -0.02 5.87 4.14
CA PHE A 23 0.34 5.31 2.83
C PHE A 23 1.84 4.99 2.73
N PHE A 24 2.73 5.93 3.01
CA PHE A 24 4.17 5.71 2.87
C PHE A 24 4.70 4.68 3.85
N LEU A 25 4.14 4.60 5.06
CA LEU A 25 4.48 3.56 6.02
C LEU A 25 4.03 2.19 5.52
N ALA A 26 2.79 2.06 5.06
CA ALA A 26 2.27 0.80 4.51
C ALA A 26 3.04 0.35 3.27
N ALA A 27 3.33 1.27 2.34
CA ALA A 27 4.13 1.02 1.16
C ALA A 27 5.55 0.57 1.53
N SER A 28 6.18 1.20 2.53
CA SER A 28 7.52 0.81 2.98
C SER A 28 7.55 -0.60 3.59
N LEU A 29 6.54 -0.95 4.39
CA LEU A 29 6.41 -2.29 4.97
C LEU A 29 6.15 -3.36 3.90
N TYR A 30 5.35 -3.02 2.88
CA TYR A 30 5.13 -3.86 1.71
C TYR A 30 6.42 -4.07 0.89
N HIS A 31 7.14 -2.99 0.58
CA HIS A 31 8.43 -3.05 -0.12
C HIS A 31 9.50 -3.83 0.67
N ALA A 32 9.45 -3.79 2.00
CA ALA A 32 10.31 -4.58 2.88
C ALA A 32 9.85 -6.04 3.06
N GLN A 33 8.80 -6.45 2.34
CA GLN A 33 8.22 -7.79 2.38
C GLN A 33 7.80 -8.25 3.78
N LYS A 34 7.33 -7.31 4.62
CA LYS A 34 6.89 -7.60 5.99
C LYS A 34 5.41 -7.85 6.12
N ILE A 35 4.64 -7.43 5.11
CA ILE A 35 3.18 -7.55 5.05
C ILE A 35 2.77 -7.81 3.60
N SER A 36 1.64 -8.50 3.39
CA SER A 36 1.03 -8.67 2.07
C SER A 36 0.46 -7.36 1.53
N PHE A 37 0.15 -7.31 0.22
CA PHE A 37 -0.39 -6.11 -0.40
C PHE A 37 -1.76 -5.74 0.18
N ALA A 38 -2.61 -6.74 0.43
CA ALA A 38 -3.92 -6.55 1.05
C ALA A 38 -3.80 -5.90 2.43
N ALA A 39 -2.86 -6.38 3.27
CA ALA A 39 -2.57 -5.80 4.58
C ALA A 39 -2.03 -4.36 4.46
N ALA A 40 -1.20 -4.08 3.47
CA ALA A 40 -0.68 -2.73 3.21
C ALA A 40 -1.78 -1.76 2.77
N ALA A 41 -2.67 -2.18 1.86
CA ALA A 41 -3.82 -1.37 1.43
C ALA A 41 -4.76 -1.08 2.61
N ALA A 42 -5.04 -2.08 3.45
CA ALA A 42 -5.85 -1.93 4.65
C ALA A 42 -5.21 -0.98 5.67
N LEU A 43 -3.89 -1.05 5.89
CA LEU A 43 -3.16 -0.14 6.78
C LEU A 43 -3.17 1.30 6.26
N ALA A 44 -3.18 1.49 4.94
CA ALA A 44 -3.30 2.80 4.32
C ALA A 44 -4.75 3.32 4.26
N CYS A 45 -5.73 2.56 4.74
CA CYS A 45 -7.17 2.86 4.59
C CYS A 45 -7.59 3.08 3.12
N LEU A 46 -6.94 2.38 2.18
CA LEU A 46 -7.19 2.49 0.74
C LEU A 46 -7.75 1.18 0.19
N SER A 47 -8.56 1.26 -0.86
CA SER A 47 -8.90 0.07 -1.63
C SER A 47 -7.68 -0.48 -2.36
N PHE A 48 -7.74 -1.75 -2.77
CA PHE A 48 -6.68 -2.41 -3.54
C PHE A 48 -6.26 -1.59 -4.76
N LYS A 49 -7.22 -1.08 -5.54
CA LYS A 49 -6.97 -0.31 -6.76
C LYS A 49 -6.33 1.06 -6.46
N GLU A 50 -6.79 1.74 -5.42
CA GLU A 50 -6.23 3.04 -5.00
C GLU A 50 -4.81 2.90 -4.47
N PHE A 51 -4.55 1.87 -3.66
CA PHE A 51 -3.21 1.60 -3.16
C PHE A 51 -2.25 1.25 -4.31
N LEU A 52 -2.69 0.42 -5.27
CA LEU A 52 -1.90 0.09 -6.46
C LEU A 52 -1.59 1.32 -7.32
N PHE A 53 -2.58 2.21 -7.50
CA PHE A 53 -2.41 3.43 -8.26
C PHE A 53 -1.37 4.34 -7.61
N ARG A 54 -1.47 4.58 -6.30
CA ARG A 54 -0.51 5.42 -5.57
C ARG A 54 0.89 4.82 -5.49
N LEU A 55 1.00 3.49 -5.38
CA LEU A 55 2.29 2.80 -5.46
C LEU A 55 2.98 3.07 -6.80
N ARG A 56 2.24 2.96 -7.91
CA ARG A 56 2.77 3.26 -9.25
C ARG A 56 3.16 4.73 -9.39
N GLU A 57 2.35 5.63 -8.87
CA GLU A 57 2.59 7.08 -8.92
C GLU A 57 3.86 7.49 -8.15
N HIS A 58 4.05 6.99 -6.92
CA HIS A 58 5.13 7.44 -6.05
C HIS A 58 6.42 6.61 -6.15
N PHE A 59 6.32 5.32 -6.46
CA PHE A 59 7.47 4.40 -6.47
C PHE A 59 7.83 3.91 -7.88
N GLY A 60 7.06 4.29 -8.90
CA GLY A 60 7.28 3.88 -10.30
C GLY A 60 7.16 2.37 -10.53
N ARG A 61 6.73 1.61 -9.51
CA ARG A 61 6.61 0.15 -9.51
C ARG A 61 5.29 -0.22 -8.83
N GLY A 62 4.59 -1.20 -9.39
CA GLY A 62 3.36 -1.76 -8.82
C GLY A 62 3.65 -2.93 -7.89
N LEU A 63 2.81 -3.96 -7.95
CA LEU A 63 2.95 -5.20 -7.19
C LEU A 63 4.38 -5.76 -7.27
N ILE A 64 5.00 -6.04 -6.12
CA ILE A 64 6.24 -6.80 -6.04
C ILE A 64 5.88 -8.28 -6.02
N VAL A 65 6.28 -9.00 -7.06
CA VAL A 65 6.07 -10.44 -7.18
C VAL A 65 7.33 -11.14 -6.68
N THR A 66 7.22 -11.78 -5.51
CA THR A 66 8.31 -12.53 -4.84
C THR A 66 7.73 -13.71 -4.07
N ASP A 67 8.38 -14.87 -4.13
CA ASP A 67 7.84 -16.20 -3.76
C ASP A 67 7.04 -16.31 -2.45
N GLU A 68 7.36 -15.56 -1.40
CA GLU A 68 6.63 -15.61 -0.10
C GLU A 68 5.37 -14.73 -0.04
N ILE A 69 5.27 -13.70 -0.87
CA ILE A 69 4.10 -12.79 -0.94
C ILE A 69 3.09 -13.28 -2.00
N ILE A 70 3.54 -14.18 -2.89
CA ILE A 70 2.79 -14.69 -4.03
C ILE A 70 1.50 -15.38 -3.60
N GLU A 71 1.47 -16.16 -2.51
CA GLU A 71 0.30 -17.00 -2.20
C GLU A 71 -0.92 -16.18 -1.73
N GLU A 72 -0.76 -15.27 -0.76
CA GLU A 72 -1.86 -14.39 -0.29
C GLU A 72 -2.31 -13.37 -1.34
N ASP A 73 -1.36 -12.77 -2.08
CA ASP A 73 -1.69 -11.74 -3.06
C ASP A 73 -2.35 -12.36 -4.33
N LEU A 74 -1.96 -13.58 -4.76
CA LEU A 74 -2.63 -14.27 -5.86
C LEU A 74 -4.05 -14.69 -5.50
N GLU A 75 -4.28 -15.17 -4.27
CA GLU A 75 -5.62 -15.55 -3.82
C GLU A 75 -6.55 -14.33 -3.79
N THR A 76 -6.07 -13.21 -3.23
CA THR A 76 -6.81 -11.93 -3.24
C THR A 76 -7.11 -11.43 -4.66
N VAL A 77 -6.14 -11.52 -5.58
CA VAL A 77 -6.35 -11.11 -6.98
C VAL A 77 -7.31 -12.05 -7.70
N ALA A 78 -7.25 -13.35 -7.44
CA ALA A 78 -8.15 -14.34 -8.02
C ALA A 78 -9.60 -14.10 -7.58
N GLU A 79 -9.83 -13.80 -6.30
CA GLU A 79 -11.16 -13.45 -5.78
C GLU A 79 -11.71 -12.17 -6.43
N LEU A 80 -10.90 -11.11 -6.52
CA LEU A 80 -11.31 -9.85 -7.15
C LEU A 80 -11.61 -9.98 -8.66
N LEU A 81 -10.93 -10.89 -9.36
CA LEU A 81 -11.21 -11.20 -10.76
C LEU A 81 -12.48 -12.05 -10.93
N ALA A 82 -12.77 -12.92 -9.98
CA ALA A 82 -13.98 -13.74 -9.99
C ALA A 82 -15.26 -12.93 -9.74
N GLU A 83 -15.20 -11.86 -8.96
CA GLU A 83 -16.34 -10.95 -8.73
C GLU A 83 -16.65 -10.01 -9.92
N GLN A 84 -15.77 -9.91 -10.92
CA GLN A 84 -15.95 -9.07 -12.12
C GLN A 84 -16.46 -9.86 -13.34
N ALA A 85 -16.71 -11.18 -13.22
CA ALA A 85 -17.14 -12.08 -14.29
C ALA A 85 -18.60 -12.52 -14.14
#